data_AF-A0A9P1GLV8-F1
#
_entry.id   AF-A0A9P1GLV8-F1
#
_cell.length_a   1.000
_cell.length_b   1.000
_cell.length_c   1.000
_cell.angle_alpha   90.00
_cell.angle_beta   90.00
_cell.angle_gamma   90.00
#
_symmetry.space_group_name_H-M   'P 1'
#
loop_
_entity.id
_entity.type
_entity.pdbx_description
1 polymer ?
#
loop_
_entity_poly.entity_id
_entity_poly.type
_entity_poly.pdbx_seq_one_letter_code
_entity_poly.pdbx_strand_id
1 'polypeptide(L)'
;MKAIPRKRPLERPAGINRCDYDTIERWKADQYRFPPYHYMEQYVIWVNNRWRLTNSAERERLLGYGEGHTKVCMSASDIKRSKQAYEDERLSLLGDSFSIFSFVVPAAALCFRFLPKLHYATLARTASRQLGVVLKFLNSLLLGFGLWRFCTKTSRAERVKQRQKVKLRDAGLSENTQQRYYLGLRRLVPTLLKSSSLADMDERAADWVQERWEKGDSQHRVSDALCAMHHFEPWVRGKLPQAWKLFAVWRKLESPDRAPPLVLDIIYAWALYAIDHFNWDFAAMILLGFFALLRTGECLQVTARDLLIGEKSAVVSWQQLARAEAEKAELQELAEALTAQVQALQERLRSEDQEVSIGAVARCEDLTRQKAELEKDSGAAGAVLR
;
A
#
# COMPACT_ATOMS: atom_id res chain seq x y z
N MET A 1 15.56 12.79 -14.28
CA MET A 1 16.61 12.07 -15.05
C MET A 1 17.71 11.53 -14.15
N LYS A 2 18.20 10.33 -14.48
CA LYS A 2 19.20 9.60 -13.70
C LYS A 2 20.59 10.22 -13.73
N ALA A 3 21.33 10.05 -12.63
CA ALA A 3 22.73 10.40 -12.54
C ALA A 3 23.57 9.18 -12.91
N ILE A 4 24.09 9.14 -14.14
CA ILE A 4 24.85 7.98 -14.62
C ILE A 4 26.20 8.50 -15.14
N PRO A 5 27.29 8.41 -14.36
CA PRO A 5 28.61 8.80 -14.84
C PRO A 5 29.06 7.89 -15.97
N ARG A 6 29.67 8.47 -17.00
CA ARG A 6 30.14 7.76 -18.20
C ARG A 6 31.57 8.18 -18.54
N LYS A 7 32.34 7.24 -19.11
CA LYS A 7 33.68 7.54 -19.63
C LYS A 7 33.63 8.27 -20.98
N ARG A 8 32.55 8.08 -21.73
CA ARG A 8 32.32 8.65 -23.06
C ARG A 8 30.86 9.09 -23.19
N PRO A 9 30.57 10.15 -23.96
CA PRO A 9 29.21 10.59 -24.20
C PRO A 9 28.42 9.54 -24.99
N LEU A 10 27.09 9.61 -24.92
CA LEU A 10 26.21 8.87 -25.84
C LEU A 10 26.39 9.41 -27.28
N GLU A 11 26.12 8.59 -28.30
CA GLU A 11 26.28 8.98 -29.71
C GLU A 11 25.44 10.20 -30.10
N ARG A 12 24.27 10.38 -29.48
CA ARG A 12 23.36 11.53 -29.69
C ARG A 12 22.82 12.05 -28.35
N PRO A 13 23.60 12.87 -27.62
CA PRO A 13 23.18 13.40 -26.32
C PRO A 13 21.99 14.35 -26.50
N ALA A 14 20.93 14.12 -25.73
CA ALA A 14 19.72 14.94 -25.82
C ALA A 14 20.03 16.42 -25.56
N GLY A 15 19.57 17.32 -26.43
CA GLY A 15 19.71 18.77 -26.28
C GLY A 15 21.10 19.35 -26.52
N ILE A 16 22.06 18.57 -27.04
CA ILE A 16 23.44 19.06 -27.28
C ILE A 16 23.50 20.28 -28.21
N ASN A 17 22.62 20.35 -29.22
CA ASN A 17 22.57 21.47 -30.17
C ASN A 17 22.23 22.82 -29.53
N ARG A 18 21.74 22.84 -28.29
CA ARG A 18 21.39 24.05 -27.55
C ARG A 18 22.49 24.50 -26.59
N CYS A 19 23.56 23.72 -26.45
CA CYS A 19 24.60 23.95 -25.46
C CYS A 19 25.75 24.76 -26.05
N ASP A 20 26.21 25.78 -25.33
CA ASP A 20 27.41 26.53 -25.66
C ASP A 20 28.68 25.78 -25.25
N TYR A 21 29.83 26.34 -25.61
CA TYR A 21 31.13 25.73 -25.33
C TYR A 21 31.34 25.49 -23.84
N ASP A 22 31.03 26.47 -22.99
CA ASP A 22 31.20 26.39 -21.55
C ASP A 22 30.31 25.32 -20.91
N THR A 23 29.06 25.19 -21.36
CA THR A 23 28.14 24.11 -20.95
C THR A 23 28.73 22.74 -21.27
N ILE A 24 29.29 22.57 -22.47
CA ILE A 24 29.89 21.30 -22.91
C ILE A 24 31.12 20.97 -22.06
N GLU A 25 31.95 21.95 -21.72
CA GLU A 25 33.12 21.72 -20.87
C GLU A 25 32.73 21.34 -19.44
N ARG A 26 31.70 21.96 -18.85
CA ARG A 26 31.15 21.55 -17.54
C ARG A 26 30.60 20.12 -17.59
N TRP A 27 29.88 19.78 -18.66
CA TRP A 27 29.32 18.45 -18.87
C TRP A 27 30.39 17.36 -18.99
N LYS A 28 31.49 17.64 -19.72
CA LYS A 28 32.66 16.77 -19.81
C LYS A 28 33.35 16.61 -18.45
N ALA A 29 33.52 17.71 -17.72
CA ALA A 29 34.17 17.72 -16.40
C ALA A 29 33.40 16.86 -15.37
N ASP A 30 32.07 16.80 -15.45
CA ASP A 30 31.22 15.91 -14.63
C ASP A 30 30.94 14.55 -15.28
N GLN A 31 31.85 14.05 -16.13
CA GLN A 31 31.80 12.68 -16.67
C GLN A 31 30.48 12.36 -17.39
N TYR A 32 29.90 13.32 -18.10
CA TYR A 32 28.67 13.14 -18.86
C TYR A 32 27.48 12.60 -18.03
N ARG A 33 27.44 12.92 -16.73
CA ARG A 33 26.54 12.31 -15.73
C ARG A 33 25.05 12.54 -16.00
N PHE A 34 24.68 13.74 -16.44
CA PHE A 34 23.34 14.10 -16.90
C PHE A 34 23.37 14.53 -18.37
N PRO A 35 22.24 14.73 -19.06
CA PRO A 35 22.27 15.33 -20.40
C PRO A 35 22.85 16.74 -20.40
N PRO A 36 23.47 17.16 -21.52
CA PRO A 36 24.29 18.37 -21.57
C PRO A 36 23.51 19.65 -21.23
N TYR A 37 22.22 19.73 -21.57
CA TYR A 37 21.41 20.90 -21.24
C TYR A 37 21.21 21.14 -19.74
N HIS A 38 21.48 20.16 -18.87
CA HIS A 38 21.47 20.36 -17.42
C HIS A 38 22.59 21.27 -16.92
N TYR A 39 23.63 21.49 -17.74
CA TYR A 39 24.82 22.26 -17.36
C TYR A 39 24.82 23.69 -17.91
N MET A 40 23.72 24.11 -18.56
CA MET A 40 23.53 25.47 -19.03
C MET A 40 23.61 26.46 -17.87
N GLU A 41 24.12 27.67 -18.12
CA GLU A 41 24.33 28.71 -17.13
C GLU A 41 23.14 28.92 -16.19
N GLN A 42 21.92 28.95 -16.74
CA GLN A 42 20.67 29.14 -16.01
C GLN A 42 20.28 28.02 -15.04
N TYR A 43 20.90 26.84 -15.11
CA TYR A 43 20.59 25.67 -14.25
C TYR A 43 21.72 25.33 -13.28
N VAL A 44 22.83 26.05 -13.35
CA VAL A 44 24.02 25.84 -12.54
C VAL A 44 24.00 26.79 -11.36
N ILE A 45 24.48 26.30 -10.20
CA ILE A 45 24.60 27.09 -8.98
C ILE A 45 26.06 27.46 -8.78
N TRP A 46 26.35 28.75 -8.70
CA TRP A 46 27.67 29.28 -8.41
C TRP A 46 27.85 29.55 -6.91
N VAL A 47 28.90 28.98 -6.33
CA VAL A 47 29.29 29.21 -4.93
C VAL A 47 30.81 29.42 -4.89
N ASN A 48 31.27 30.58 -4.42
CA ASN A 48 32.71 30.90 -4.29
C ASN A 48 33.50 30.63 -5.58
N ASN A 49 32.99 31.10 -6.72
CA ASN A 49 33.58 30.89 -8.04
C ASN A 49 33.72 29.41 -8.48
N ARG A 50 32.98 28.50 -7.84
CA ARG A 50 32.84 27.11 -8.25
C ARG A 50 31.41 26.83 -8.64
N TRP A 51 31.23 26.14 -9.75
CA TRP A 51 29.93 25.70 -10.19
C TRP A 51 29.58 24.33 -9.58
N ARG A 52 28.29 24.11 -9.33
CA ARG A 52 27.73 22.79 -9.01
C ARG A 52 26.30 22.68 -9.53
N LEU A 53 25.82 21.45 -9.65
CA LEU A 53 24.40 21.19 -9.85
C LEU A 53 23.65 21.12 -8.52
N THR A 54 22.32 21.07 -8.61
CA THR A 54 21.46 20.76 -7.46
C THR A 54 21.77 19.39 -6.90
N ASN A 55 21.96 19.33 -5.57
CA ASN A 55 22.16 18.08 -4.86
C ASN A 55 20.82 17.34 -4.64
N SER A 56 20.91 16.11 -4.15
CA SER A 56 19.78 15.23 -3.91
C SER A 56 18.75 15.81 -2.93
N ALA A 57 19.20 16.49 -1.86
CA ALA A 57 18.29 17.13 -0.89
C ALA A 57 17.57 18.35 -1.48
N GLU A 58 18.24 19.12 -2.32
CA GLU A 58 17.65 20.23 -3.07
C GLU A 58 16.63 19.71 -4.09
N ARG A 59 16.97 18.63 -4.82
CA ARG A 59 16.06 18.02 -5.79
C ARG A 59 14.85 17.34 -5.14
N GLU A 60 15.00 16.73 -3.98
CA GLU A 60 13.87 16.24 -3.17
C GLU A 60 12.85 17.36 -2.95
N ARG A 61 13.30 18.50 -2.41
CA ARG A 61 12.42 19.65 -2.15
C ARG A 61 11.81 20.21 -3.43
N LEU A 62 12.59 20.37 -4.50
CA LEU A 62 12.11 20.89 -5.78
C LEU A 62 11.05 19.99 -6.43
N LEU A 63 11.12 18.68 -6.19
CA LEU A 63 10.14 17.71 -6.67
C LEU A 63 8.99 17.50 -5.66
N GLY A 64 8.99 18.21 -4.53
CA GLY A 64 7.94 18.15 -3.51
C GLY A 64 8.09 16.98 -2.52
N TYR A 65 9.22 16.27 -2.54
CA TYR A 65 9.55 15.24 -1.56
C TYR A 65 10.04 15.86 -0.25
N GLY A 66 9.82 15.15 0.86
CA GLY A 66 10.40 15.51 2.16
C GLY A 66 11.92 15.42 2.14
N GLU A 67 12.60 16.27 2.91
CA GLU A 67 14.06 16.25 3.00
C GLU A 67 14.55 14.91 3.57
N GLY A 68 15.46 14.26 2.83
CA GLY A 68 16.02 12.98 3.18
C GLY A 68 15.15 11.79 2.79
N HIS A 69 14.12 11.99 1.97
CA HIS A 69 13.25 10.92 1.46
C HIS A 69 14.04 9.76 0.83
N THR A 70 15.14 10.06 0.14
CA THR A 70 15.99 9.06 -0.54
C THR A 70 17.18 8.59 0.31
N LYS A 71 17.32 9.01 1.57
CA LYS A 71 18.50 8.67 2.40
C LYS A 71 18.69 7.17 2.65
N VAL A 72 17.61 6.40 2.58
CA VAL A 72 17.59 4.95 2.81
C VAL A 72 18.03 4.13 1.58
N CYS A 73 18.50 4.77 0.51
CA CYS A 73 18.84 4.10 -0.74
C CYS A 73 20.07 3.19 -0.66
N MET A 74 20.93 3.34 0.36
CA MET A 74 22.15 2.55 0.54
C MET A 74 22.42 2.26 2.03
N SER A 75 23.18 1.19 2.30
CA SER A 75 23.60 0.84 3.65
C SER A 75 24.63 1.84 4.20
N ALA A 76 24.71 1.99 5.53
CA ALA A 76 25.68 2.90 6.16
C ALA A 76 27.14 2.56 5.79
N SER A 77 27.47 1.28 5.56
CA SER A 77 28.77 0.83 5.06
C SER A 77 29.03 1.29 3.62
N ASP A 78 28.04 1.19 2.74
CA ASP A 78 28.19 1.57 1.33
C ASP A 78 28.28 3.09 1.17
N ILE A 79 27.54 3.84 1.99
CA ILE A 79 27.61 5.31 2.04
C ILE A 79 29.02 5.77 2.42
N LYS A 80 29.64 5.12 3.42
CA LYS A 80 31.01 5.42 3.85
C LYS A 80 32.04 5.11 2.76
N ARG A 81 31.79 4.08 1.94
CA ARG A 81 32.68 3.65 0.86
C ARG A 81 32.79 4.71 -0.24
N SER A 82 31.69 5.37 -0.61
CA SER A 82 31.72 6.49 -1.57
C SER A 82 30.55 7.43 -1.39
N LYS A 83 30.83 8.65 -0.92
CA LYS A 83 29.84 9.72 -0.81
C LYS A 83 29.27 10.13 -2.17
N GLN A 84 30.09 10.08 -3.23
CA GLN A 84 29.65 10.44 -4.58
C GLN A 84 28.67 9.39 -5.13
N ALA A 85 28.96 8.10 -4.96
CA ALA A 85 28.07 7.04 -5.42
C ALA A 85 26.72 7.07 -4.70
N TYR A 86 26.73 7.40 -3.40
CA TYR A 86 25.51 7.64 -2.64
C TYR A 86 24.70 8.81 -3.18
N GLU A 87 25.35 9.93 -3.51
CA GLU A 87 24.69 11.08 -4.10
C GLU A 87 24.10 10.76 -5.49
N ASP A 88 24.82 10.02 -6.32
CA ASP A 88 24.37 9.59 -7.64
C ASP A 88 23.15 8.67 -7.58
N GLU A 89 23.12 7.75 -6.61
CA GLU A 89 21.99 6.84 -6.41
C GLU A 89 20.74 7.62 -6.01
N ARG A 90 20.86 8.57 -5.07
CA ARG A 90 19.75 9.44 -4.65
C ARG A 90 19.23 10.28 -5.81
N LEU A 91 20.13 10.90 -6.58
CA LEU A 91 19.78 11.68 -7.76
C LEU A 91 19.15 10.79 -8.86
N SER A 92 19.52 9.52 -8.93
CA SER A 92 18.93 8.55 -9.87
C SER A 92 17.53 8.13 -9.49
N LEU A 93 17.26 7.88 -8.20
CA LEU A 93 15.92 7.60 -7.69
C LEU A 93 14.97 8.77 -7.93
N LEU A 94 15.41 9.99 -7.60
CA LEU A 94 14.66 11.21 -7.94
C LEU A 94 14.51 11.38 -9.45
N GLY A 95 15.50 10.90 -10.20
CA GLY A 95 15.51 10.94 -11.64
C GLY A 95 14.47 10.06 -12.32
N ASP A 96 14.05 8.98 -11.65
CA ASP A 96 12.95 8.05 -12.02
C ASP A 96 11.60 8.44 -11.44
N SER A 97 11.59 9.42 -10.54
CA SER A 97 10.41 9.86 -9.83
C SER A 97 9.73 11.02 -10.56
N PHE A 98 8.44 11.22 -10.30
CA PHE A 98 7.72 12.38 -10.79
C PHE A 98 7.79 13.55 -9.80
N SER A 99 7.68 14.78 -10.29
CA SER A 99 7.45 15.93 -9.39
C SER A 99 6.06 15.83 -8.80
N ILE A 100 5.94 15.85 -7.47
CA ILE A 100 4.66 15.90 -6.75
C ILE A 100 3.88 17.14 -7.18
N PHE A 101 4.56 18.26 -7.42
CA PHE A 101 3.93 19.50 -7.88
C PHE A 101 3.28 19.37 -9.27
N SER A 102 3.79 18.50 -10.14
CA SER A 102 3.17 18.26 -11.45
C SER A 102 1.77 17.65 -11.36
N PHE A 103 1.41 17.05 -10.23
CA PHE A 103 0.05 16.55 -9.97
C PHE A 103 -0.74 17.50 -9.08
N VAL A 104 -0.09 18.09 -8.07
CA VAL A 104 -0.74 19.01 -7.13
C VAL A 104 -1.19 20.30 -7.84
N VAL A 105 -0.40 20.86 -8.75
CA VAL A 105 -0.75 22.14 -9.41
C VAL A 105 -1.97 22.01 -10.31
N PRO A 106 -2.08 21.01 -11.22
CA PRO A 106 -3.31 20.81 -11.98
C PRO A 106 -4.51 20.44 -11.10
N ALA A 107 -4.34 19.58 -10.11
CA ALA A 107 -5.42 19.23 -9.18
C ALA A 107 -5.91 20.46 -8.41
N ALA A 108 -4.99 21.29 -7.91
CA ALA A 108 -5.33 22.53 -7.22
C ALA A 108 -5.96 23.57 -8.14
N ALA A 109 -5.55 23.65 -9.41
CA ALA A 109 -6.17 24.54 -10.40
C ALA A 109 -7.60 24.10 -10.75
N LEU A 110 -7.83 22.80 -10.91
CA LEU A 110 -9.16 22.23 -11.16
C LEU A 110 -10.09 22.37 -9.95
N CYS A 111 -9.53 22.27 -8.74
CA CYS A 111 -10.26 22.42 -7.49
C CYS A 111 -10.22 23.85 -6.92
N PHE A 112 -9.67 24.84 -7.65
CA PHE A 112 -9.37 26.18 -7.12
C PHE A 112 -10.59 26.90 -6.54
N ARG A 113 -11.78 26.63 -7.08
CA ARG A 113 -13.06 27.19 -6.61
C ARG A 113 -13.55 26.57 -5.29
N PHE A 114 -13.04 25.39 -4.94
CA PHE A 114 -13.36 24.63 -3.73
C PHE A 114 -12.24 24.68 -2.68
N LEU A 115 -11.06 25.19 -3.07
CA LEU A 115 -9.95 25.41 -2.14
C LEU A 115 -10.23 26.66 -1.28
N PRO A 116 -10.12 26.57 0.06
CA PRO A 116 -10.25 27.74 0.92
C PRO A 116 -9.13 28.74 0.58
N LYS A 117 -9.46 30.04 0.58
CA LYS A 117 -8.47 31.12 0.40
C LYS A 117 -7.54 31.16 1.62
N LEU A 118 -6.48 30.37 1.58
CA LEU A 118 -5.48 30.31 2.63
C LEU A 118 -4.58 31.55 2.55
N HIS A 119 -4.52 32.31 3.64
CA HIS A 119 -3.61 33.44 3.75
C HIS A 119 -2.17 32.94 3.81
N TYR A 120 -1.25 33.58 3.08
CA TYR A 120 0.15 33.16 2.95
C TYR A 120 0.86 32.97 4.31
N ALA A 121 0.47 33.77 5.31
CA ALA A 121 0.95 33.65 6.69
C ALA A 121 0.66 32.27 7.34
N THR A 122 -0.42 31.61 6.95
CA THR A 122 -0.81 30.28 7.46
C THR A 122 0.08 29.18 6.87
N LEU A 123 0.43 29.28 5.58
CA LEU A 123 1.36 28.39 4.87
C LEU A 123 2.80 28.52 5.40
N ALA A 124 3.27 29.75 5.64
CA ALA A 124 4.61 30.00 6.18
C ALA A 124 4.79 29.46 7.61
N ARG A 125 3.72 29.45 8.43
CA ARG A 125 3.72 28.89 9.80
C ARG A 125 3.66 27.37 9.84
N THR A 126 3.15 26.70 8.80
CA THR A 126 3.11 25.23 8.71
C THR A 126 4.37 24.64 8.08
N ALA A 127 5.00 25.35 7.14
CA ALA A 127 6.26 24.92 6.52
C ALA A 127 7.46 24.84 7.51
N SER A 128 7.35 25.46 8.68
CA SER A 128 8.39 25.50 9.72
C SER A 128 8.19 24.48 10.86
N ARG A 129 7.18 23.58 10.76
CA ARG A 129 6.86 22.59 11.82
C ARG A 129 6.73 21.15 11.32
N GLN A 130 7.57 20.73 10.37
CA GLN A 130 7.81 19.32 10.10
C GLN A 130 9.28 18.94 10.38
N LEU A 131 9.64 19.01 11.66
CA LEU A 131 10.83 18.35 12.19
C LEU A 131 10.43 17.53 13.41
N GLY A 132 10.56 16.20 13.29
CA GLY A 132 10.73 15.31 14.45
C GLY A 132 9.55 14.40 14.78
N VAL A 133 9.32 13.32 14.00
CA VAL A 133 8.73 12.08 14.54
C VAL A 133 9.32 10.78 13.93
N VAL A 134 10.11 10.80 12.85
CA VAL A 134 10.48 9.53 12.15
C VAL A 134 11.75 8.84 12.68
N LEU A 135 12.43 9.36 13.70
CA LEU A 135 13.77 8.85 14.10
C LEU A 135 13.84 7.91 15.32
N LYS A 136 12.74 7.29 15.77
CA LYS A 136 12.78 6.29 16.86
C LYS A 136 12.27 4.88 16.50
N PHE A 137 11.89 4.62 15.26
CA PHE A 137 11.36 3.29 14.86
C PHE A 137 12.34 2.40 14.09
N LEU A 138 13.52 2.90 13.73
CA LEU A 138 14.50 2.16 12.93
C LEU A 138 15.61 1.53 13.78
N ASN A 139 15.22 0.68 14.73
CA ASN A 139 16.16 -0.31 15.29
C ASN A 139 15.56 -1.70 15.53
N SER A 140 14.34 -1.97 15.01
CA SER A 140 13.68 -3.28 15.16
C SER A 140 13.22 -3.91 13.82
N LEU A 141 13.71 -3.43 12.67
CA LEU A 141 13.27 -3.91 11.36
C LEU A 141 14.40 -4.49 10.50
N LEU A 142 15.36 -5.16 11.15
CA LEU A 142 16.23 -6.12 10.48
C LEU A 142 15.61 -7.52 10.65
N LEU A 143 15.49 -8.23 9.52
CA LEU A 143 14.97 -9.60 9.35
C LEU A 143 13.47 -9.72 9.01
N GLY A 144 13.10 -9.19 7.84
CA GLY A 144 11.84 -9.51 7.15
C GLY A 144 12.05 -10.41 5.94
N PHE A 145 12.73 -11.56 6.10
CA PHE A 145 12.67 -12.64 5.12
C PHE A 145 11.55 -13.60 5.54
N GLY A 146 10.69 -13.97 4.58
CA GLY A 146 9.55 -14.87 4.82
C GLY A 146 9.97 -16.12 5.60
N LEU A 147 9.32 -16.35 6.73
CA LEU A 147 9.71 -17.41 7.66
C LEU A 147 8.56 -18.40 7.85
N TRP A 148 8.71 -19.54 7.19
CA TRP A 148 8.36 -20.82 7.79
C TRP A 148 9.03 -20.89 9.16
N ARG A 149 8.25 -20.96 10.24
CA ARG A 149 8.76 -21.01 11.62
C ARG A 149 9.79 -22.14 11.77
N PHE A 150 11.04 -21.80 12.04
CA PHE A 150 12.01 -22.78 12.55
C PHE A 150 11.53 -23.28 13.93
N CYS A 151 11.60 -24.60 14.12
CA CYS A 151 11.11 -25.33 15.29
C CYS A 151 11.70 -24.80 16.61
N THR A 152 10.89 -24.17 17.45
CA THR A 152 11.26 -23.79 18.84
C THR A 152 10.91 -24.86 19.88
N LYS A 153 10.89 -26.16 19.52
CA LYS A 153 10.58 -27.26 20.47
C LYS A 153 11.55 -28.45 20.36
N THR A 154 11.85 -29.03 21.52
CA THR A 154 13.04 -29.84 21.79
C THR A 154 12.92 -31.32 21.40
N SER A 155 11.72 -31.93 21.39
CA SER A 155 11.58 -33.38 21.16
C SER A 155 11.36 -33.81 19.70
N ARG A 156 11.83 -35.02 19.35
CA ARG A 156 11.66 -35.62 18.00
C ARG A 156 10.19 -35.92 17.68
N ALA A 157 9.41 -36.38 18.66
CA ALA A 157 8.01 -36.77 18.48
C ALA A 157 7.11 -35.56 18.15
N GLU A 158 7.32 -34.42 18.81
CA GLU A 158 6.57 -33.19 18.54
C GLU A 158 6.85 -32.65 17.13
N ARG A 159 8.11 -32.70 16.68
CA ARG A 159 8.48 -32.31 15.31
C ARG A 159 7.80 -33.21 14.28
N VAL A 160 7.71 -34.51 14.52
CA VAL A 160 6.99 -35.44 13.63
C VAL A 160 5.51 -35.09 13.59
N LYS A 161 4.85 -34.91 14.74
CA LYS A 161 3.42 -34.56 14.83
C LYS A 161 3.09 -33.25 14.10
N GLN A 162 3.92 -32.22 14.25
CA GLN A 162 3.73 -30.93 13.56
C GLN A 162 3.91 -31.03 12.04
N ARG A 163 4.83 -31.88 11.57
CA ARG A 163 5.14 -32.06 10.15
C ARG A 163 4.17 -33.00 9.42
N GLN A 164 3.29 -33.71 10.14
CA GLN A 164 2.35 -34.66 9.52
C GLN A 164 1.49 -34.05 8.42
N LYS A 165 1.15 -32.76 8.52
CA LYS A 165 0.32 -32.04 7.53
C LYS A 165 1.11 -31.21 6.53
N VAL A 166 2.44 -31.22 6.58
CA VAL A 166 3.29 -30.39 5.72
C VAL A 166 4.11 -31.25 4.77
N LYS A 167 3.80 -31.15 3.47
CA LYS A 167 4.68 -31.67 2.43
C LYS A 167 5.81 -30.68 2.20
N LEU A 168 7.04 -31.07 2.56
CA LEU A 168 8.21 -30.19 2.49
C LEU A 168 8.47 -29.64 1.09
N ARG A 169 8.23 -30.44 0.05
CA ARG A 169 8.40 -30.04 -1.36
C ARG A 169 7.43 -28.91 -1.77
N ASP A 170 6.23 -28.91 -1.20
CA ASP A 170 5.15 -27.98 -1.54
C ASP A 170 5.13 -26.76 -0.59
N ALA A 171 5.78 -26.87 0.57
CA ALA A 171 5.93 -25.78 1.54
C ALA A 171 6.64 -24.55 0.95
N GLY A 172 7.32 -24.64 -0.20
CA GLY A 172 7.87 -23.45 -0.84
C GLY A 172 6.82 -22.46 -1.38
N LEU A 173 5.58 -22.90 -1.61
CA LEU A 173 4.58 -22.16 -2.38
C LEU A 173 3.20 -22.19 -1.72
N SER A 174 2.44 -21.09 -1.85
CA SER A 174 1.02 -21.07 -1.51
C SER A 174 0.21 -21.94 -2.48
N GLU A 175 -0.94 -22.48 -2.05
CA GLU A 175 -1.81 -23.31 -2.88
C GLU A 175 -2.23 -22.60 -4.19
N ASN A 176 -2.58 -21.31 -4.11
CA ASN A 176 -2.88 -20.49 -5.29
C ASN A 176 -1.69 -20.39 -6.26
N THR A 177 -0.46 -20.36 -5.75
CA THR A 177 0.74 -20.34 -6.61
C THR A 177 1.00 -21.70 -7.23
N GLN A 178 0.78 -22.79 -6.50
CA GLN A 178 0.87 -24.14 -7.04
C GLN A 178 -0.13 -24.35 -8.19
N GLN A 179 -1.38 -23.91 -8.02
CA GLN A 179 -2.39 -23.98 -9.08
C GLN A 179 -1.99 -23.20 -10.33
N ARG A 180 -1.50 -21.96 -10.18
CA ARG A 180 -1.00 -21.15 -11.29
C ARG A 180 0.17 -21.80 -12.00
N TYR A 181 1.12 -22.33 -11.24
CA TYR A 181 2.29 -23.02 -11.80
C TYR A 181 1.89 -24.28 -12.56
N TYR A 182 0.97 -25.07 -12.03
CA TYR A 182 0.43 -26.23 -12.73
C TYR A 182 -0.25 -25.84 -14.05
N LEU A 183 -1.10 -24.82 -14.05
CA LEU A 183 -1.78 -24.34 -15.25
C LEU A 183 -0.82 -23.76 -16.29
N GLY A 184 0.21 -23.02 -15.84
CA GLY A 184 1.27 -22.49 -16.70
C GLY A 184 2.10 -23.62 -17.33
N LEU A 185 2.58 -24.55 -16.50
CA LEU A 185 3.40 -25.67 -16.94
C LEU A 185 2.64 -26.59 -17.92
N ARG A 186 1.35 -26.88 -17.65
CA ARG A 186 0.50 -27.68 -18.54
C ARG A 186 0.44 -27.12 -19.98
N ARG A 187 0.58 -25.80 -20.15
CA ARG A 187 0.59 -25.16 -21.48
C ARG A 187 1.95 -25.23 -22.17
N LEU A 188 3.04 -25.24 -21.39
CA LEU A 188 4.41 -25.22 -21.90
C LEU A 188 4.95 -26.64 -22.18
N VAL A 189 4.61 -27.61 -21.33
CA VAL A 189 5.08 -29.01 -21.42
C VAL A 189 4.89 -29.65 -22.81
N PRO A 190 3.74 -29.50 -23.51
CA PRO A 190 3.57 -30.09 -24.84
C PRO A 190 4.61 -29.61 -25.86
N THR A 191 5.13 -28.40 -25.71
CA THR A 191 6.20 -27.85 -26.56
C THR A 191 7.56 -28.43 -26.16
N LEU A 192 7.83 -28.52 -24.86
CA LEU A 192 9.11 -29.02 -24.35
C LEU A 192 9.30 -30.52 -24.56
N LEU A 193 8.24 -31.33 -24.51
CA LEU A 193 8.33 -32.78 -24.75
C LEU A 193 8.78 -33.15 -26.17
N LYS A 194 8.71 -32.20 -27.11
CA LYS A 194 9.20 -32.38 -28.48
C LYS A 194 10.70 -32.11 -28.61
N SER A 195 11.37 -31.69 -27.53
CA SER A 195 12.79 -31.39 -27.56
C SER A 195 13.65 -32.65 -27.48
N SER A 196 14.71 -32.66 -28.27
CA SER A 196 15.70 -33.74 -28.35
C SER A 196 16.97 -33.44 -27.54
N SER A 197 17.20 -32.17 -27.20
CA SER A 197 18.34 -31.68 -26.42
C SER A 197 17.97 -30.47 -25.56
N LEU A 198 18.83 -30.09 -24.61
CA LEU A 198 18.61 -28.90 -23.78
C LEU A 198 18.65 -27.58 -24.57
N ALA A 199 19.45 -27.52 -25.65
CA ALA A 199 19.49 -26.36 -26.52
C ALA A 199 18.19 -26.22 -27.32
N ASP A 200 17.71 -27.33 -27.89
CA ASP A 200 16.43 -27.43 -28.59
C ASP A 200 15.25 -27.13 -27.64
N MET A 201 15.35 -27.51 -26.36
CA MET A 201 14.37 -27.16 -25.33
C MET A 201 14.29 -25.64 -25.09
N ASP A 202 15.42 -24.93 -25.04
CA ASP A 202 15.46 -23.47 -24.88
C ASP A 202 14.93 -22.75 -26.12
N GLU A 203 15.31 -23.19 -27.31
CA GLU A 203 14.81 -22.65 -28.58
C GLU A 203 13.29 -22.79 -28.67
N ARG A 204 12.75 -24.00 -28.41
CA ARG A 204 11.30 -24.24 -28.38
C ARG A 204 10.58 -23.45 -27.29
N ALA A 205 11.21 -23.26 -26.13
CA ALA A 205 10.65 -22.43 -25.08
C ALA A 205 10.61 -20.95 -25.51
N ALA A 206 11.62 -20.48 -26.22
CA ALA A 206 11.66 -19.12 -26.78
C ALA A 206 10.61 -18.95 -27.89
N ASP A 207 10.48 -19.90 -28.81
CA ASP A 207 9.44 -19.90 -29.85
C ASP A 207 8.05 -19.89 -29.23
N TRP A 208 7.84 -20.67 -28.17
CA TRP A 208 6.58 -20.64 -27.44
C TRP A 208 6.31 -19.27 -26.82
N VAL A 209 7.32 -18.63 -26.20
CA VAL A 209 7.18 -17.25 -25.68
C VAL A 209 6.81 -16.28 -26.81
N GLN A 210 7.44 -16.39 -27.98
CA GLN A 210 7.12 -15.58 -29.16
C GLN A 210 5.67 -15.82 -29.63
N GLU A 211 5.23 -17.07 -29.70
CA GLU A 211 3.86 -17.44 -30.07
C GLU A 211 2.83 -16.86 -29.07
N ARG A 212 3.13 -16.90 -27.76
CA ARG A 212 2.25 -16.30 -26.73
C ARG A 212 2.19 -14.77 -26.85
N TRP A 213 3.30 -14.13 -27.22
CA TRP A 213 3.33 -12.69 -27.50
C TRP A 213 2.42 -12.34 -28.69
N GLU A 214 2.55 -13.05 -29.80
CA GLU A 214 1.75 -12.82 -31.01
C GLU A 214 0.25 -13.06 -30.81
N LYS A 215 -0.10 -13.99 -29.92
CA LYS A 215 -1.47 -14.27 -29.51
C LYS A 215 -2.05 -13.25 -28.52
N GLY A 216 -1.25 -12.30 -28.04
CA GLY A 216 -1.69 -11.27 -27.09
C GLY A 216 -1.97 -11.80 -25.69
N ASP A 217 -1.24 -12.83 -25.24
CA ASP A 217 -1.39 -13.28 -23.86
C ASP A 217 -0.84 -12.29 -22.85
N SER A 218 -1.41 -12.28 -21.66
CA SER A 218 -0.86 -11.53 -20.55
C SER A 218 0.49 -12.11 -20.06
N GLN A 219 1.44 -11.24 -19.76
CA GLN A 219 2.79 -11.59 -19.26
C GLN A 219 2.80 -12.56 -18.07
N HIS A 220 1.85 -12.45 -17.15
CA HIS A 220 1.81 -13.29 -15.95
C HIS A 220 1.63 -14.78 -16.29
N ARG A 221 0.88 -15.12 -17.35
CA ARG A 221 0.67 -16.52 -17.77
C ARG A 221 1.97 -17.17 -18.24
N VAL A 222 2.81 -16.40 -18.95
CA VAL A 222 4.11 -16.84 -19.46
C VAL A 222 5.13 -16.90 -18.33
N SER A 223 5.13 -15.89 -17.45
CA SER A 223 5.96 -15.87 -16.25
C SER A 223 5.68 -17.08 -15.36
N ASP A 224 4.41 -17.40 -15.10
CA ASP A 224 4.02 -18.54 -14.27
C ASP A 224 4.49 -19.86 -14.89
N ALA A 225 4.42 -20.01 -16.22
CA ALA A 225 4.89 -21.22 -16.90
C ALA A 225 6.41 -21.41 -16.81
N LEU A 226 7.20 -20.36 -17.07
CA LEU A 226 8.67 -20.41 -16.98
C LEU A 226 9.15 -20.60 -15.53
N CYS A 227 8.53 -19.92 -14.57
CA CYS A 227 8.81 -20.09 -13.15
C CYS A 227 8.42 -21.50 -12.67
N ALA A 228 7.28 -22.03 -13.12
CA ALA A 228 6.85 -23.38 -12.80
C ALA A 228 7.86 -24.42 -13.29
N MET A 229 8.40 -24.24 -14.50
CA MET A 229 9.43 -25.13 -15.04
C MET A 229 10.64 -25.22 -14.11
N HIS A 230 11.16 -24.08 -13.64
CA HIS A 230 12.26 -24.07 -12.67
C HIS A 230 11.88 -24.58 -11.28
N HIS A 231 10.61 -24.50 -10.90
CA HIS A 231 10.15 -25.01 -9.61
C HIS A 231 10.04 -26.53 -9.60
N PHE A 232 9.38 -27.11 -10.62
CA PHE A 232 9.18 -28.54 -10.73
C PHE A 232 10.44 -29.28 -11.20
N GLU A 233 11.23 -28.65 -12.07
CA GLU A 233 12.52 -29.18 -12.54
C GLU A 233 13.67 -28.18 -12.30
N PRO A 234 14.18 -28.08 -11.05
CA PRO A 234 15.22 -27.13 -10.69
C PRO A 234 16.52 -27.23 -11.51
N TRP A 235 16.81 -28.42 -12.05
CA TRP A 235 17.99 -28.66 -12.87
C TRP A 235 17.96 -27.91 -14.23
N VAL A 236 16.78 -27.48 -14.68
CA VAL A 236 16.60 -26.66 -15.89
C VAL A 236 17.00 -25.19 -15.66
N ARG A 237 17.19 -24.79 -14.40
CA ARG A 237 17.55 -23.40 -14.07
C ARG A 237 18.87 -23.00 -14.72
N GLY A 238 18.85 -21.91 -15.48
CA GLY A 238 20.01 -21.43 -16.24
C GLY A 238 20.25 -22.19 -17.55
N LYS A 239 19.36 -23.13 -17.92
CA LYS A 239 19.38 -23.85 -19.21
C LYS A 239 18.38 -23.31 -20.22
N LEU A 240 17.60 -22.28 -19.86
CA LEU A 240 16.64 -21.60 -20.75
C LEU A 240 17.00 -20.11 -21.01
N PRO A 241 18.25 -19.76 -21.33
CA PRO A 241 18.67 -18.36 -21.45
C PRO A 241 17.93 -17.59 -22.55
N GLN A 242 17.60 -18.22 -23.69
CA GLN A 242 16.92 -17.53 -24.79
C GLN A 242 15.47 -17.20 -24.44
N ALA A 243 14.72 -18.15 -23.89
CA ALA A 243 13.34 -17.93 -23.48
C ALA A 243 13.23 -16.78 -22.46
N TRP A 244 14.13 -16.76 -21.46
CA TRP A 244 14.17 -15.68 -20.46
C TRP A 244 14.64 -14.34 -21.02
N LYS A 245 15.57 -14.33 -21.98
CA LYS A 245 15.98 -13.11 -22.70
C LYS A 245 14.80 -12.53 -23.47
N LEU A 246 14.06 -13.36 -24.21
CA LEU A 246 12.90 -12.92 -24.98
C LEU A 246 11.79 -12.40 -24.06
N PHE A 247 11.49 -13.10 -22.96
CA PHE A 247 10.54 -12.63 -21.95
C PHE A 247 10.97 -11.31 -21.30
N ALA A 248 12.28 -11.09 -21.09
CA ALA A 248 12.79 -9.81 -20.61
C ALA A 248 12.64 -8.67 -21.63
N VAL A 249 12.69 -8.96 -22.93
CA VAL A 249 12.39 -7.99 -24.00
C VAL A 249 10.89 -7.68 -24.02
N TRP A 250 10.03 -8.69 -23.97
CA TRP A 250 8.59 -8.54 -23.84
C TRP A 250 8.23 -7.54 -22.73
N ARG A 251 8.73 -7.78 -21.51
CA ARG A 251 8.49 -6.90 -20.35
C ARG A 251 8.93 -5.44 -20.52
N LYS A 252 9.81 -5.14 -21.48
CA LYS A 252 10.22 -3.76 -21.79
C LYS A 252 9.31 -3.11 -22.82
N LEU A 253 8.78 -3.91 -23.75
CA LEU A 253 7.93 -3.44 -24.84
C LEU A 253 6.49 -3.23 -24.36
N GLU A 254 5.98 -4.13 -23.53
CA GLU A 254 4.64 -4.03 -22.98
C GLU A 254 4.73 -3.68 -21.49
N SER A 255 4.25 -2.48 -21.15
CA SER A 255 4.11 -2.09 -19.75
C SER A 255 2.93 -2.85 -19.13
N PRO A 256 3.06 -3.36 -17.89
CA PRO A 256 1.93 -3.96 -17.21
C PRO A 256 0.83 -2.92 -17.05
N ASP A 257 -0.40 -3.30 -17.38
CA ASP A 257 -1.56 -2.47 -17.12
C ASP A 257 -1.71 -2.31 -15.61
N ARG A 258 -1.53 -1.08 -15.13
CA ARG A 258 -1.60 -0.73 -13.71
C ARG A 258 -2.75 0.22 -13.54
N ALA A 259 -3.62 -0.08 -12.58
CA ALA A 259 -4.63 0.88 -12.15
C ALA A 259 -3.93 2.21 -11.79
N PRO A 260 -4.39 3.35 -12.34
CA PRO A 260 -3.85 4.64 -11.98
C PRO A 260 -4.05 4.86 -10.47
N PRO A 261 -3.11 5.56 -9.79
CA PRO A 261 -3.26 5.83 -8.37
C PRO A 261 -4.51 6.68 -8.13
N LEU A 262 -5.35 6.25 -7.19
CA LEU A 262 -6.49 7.04 -6.74
C LEU A 262 -5.99 8.26 -5.97
N VAL A 263 -6.64 9.41 -6.19
CA VAL A 263 -6.34 10.65 -5.47
C VAL A 263 -7.31 10.83 -4.31
N LEU A 264 -6.86 11.54 -3.28
CA LEU A 264 -7.61 11.76 -2.04
C LEU A 264 -9.02 12.34 -2.28
N ASP A 265 -9.17 13.23 -3.27
CA ASP A 265 -10.45 13.86 -3.60
C ASP A 265 -11.49 12.85 -4.12
N ILE A 266 -11.05 11.86 -4.93
CA ILE A 266 -11.92 10.79 -5.43
C ILE A 266 -12.36 9.90 -4.27
N ILE A 267 -11.44 9.60 -3.35
CA ILE A 267 -11.70 8.79 -2.17
C ILE A 267 -12.74 9.45 -1.27
N TYR A 268 -12.60 10.76 -1.01
CA TYR A 268 -13.60 11.49 -0.25
C TYR A 268 -14.95 11.57 -0.97
N ALA A 269 -14.97 11.83 -2.28
CA ALA A 269 -16.21 11.85 -3.04
C ALA A 269 -16.95 10.50 -2.97
N TRP A 270 -16.23 9.38 -3.13
CA TRP A 270 -16.82 8.04 -3.03
C TRP A 270 -17.25 7.68 -1.61
N ALA A 271 -16.46 8.04 -0.59
CA ALA A 271 -16.82 7.81 0.80
C ALA A 271 -18.05 8.61 1.21
N LEU A 272 -18.13 9.89 0.82
CA LEU A 272 -19.30 10.74 1.09
C LEU A 272 -20.54 10.24 0.34
N TYR A 273 -20.39 9.82 -0.92
CA TYR A 273 -21.48 9.19 -1.67
C TYR A 273 -21.98 7.92 -0.97
N ALA A 274 -21.07 7.07 -0.48
CA ALA A 274 -21.42 5.86 0.25
C ALA A 274 -22.14 6.16 1.58
N ILE A 275 -21.70 7.20 2.30
CA ILE A 275 -22.36 7.70 3.52
C ILE A 275 -23.78 8.21 3.23
N ASP A 276 -23.96 9.00 2.17
CA ASP A 276 -25.26 9.53 1.75
C ASP A 276 -26.26 8.43 1.40
N HIS A 277 -25.75 7.28 0.94
CA HIS A 277 -26.53 6.08 0.63
C HIS A 277 -26.58 5.06 1.78
N PHE A 278 -26.19 5.45 3.01
CA PHE A 278 -26.18 4.61 4.20
C PHE A 278 -25.32 3.34 4.09
N ASN A 279 -24.33 3.33 3.20
CA ASN A 279 -23.40 2.22 3.03
C ASN A 279 -22.10 2.48 3.81
N TRP A 280 -22.23 2.40 5.14
CA TRP A 280 -21.17 2.71 6.10
C TRP A 280 -19.97 1.77 5.98
N ASP A 281 -20.22 0.48 5.72
CA ASP A 281 -19.17 -0.53 5.57
C ASP A 281 -18.28 -0.23 4.37
N PHE A 282 -18.89 0.14 3.23
CA PHE A 282 -18.15 0.49 2.03
C PHE A 282 -17.38 1.81 2.20
N ALA A 283 -17.98 2.82 2.84
CA ALA A 283 -17.30 4.07 3.15
C ALA A 283 -16.08 3.85 4.06
N ALA A 284 -16.24 3.06 5.12
CA ALA A 284 -15.17 2.71 6.05
C ALA A 284 -14.06 1.92 5.35
N MET A 285 -14.40 0.95 4.49
CA MET A 285 -13.42 0.19 3.72
C MET A 285 -12.60 1.05 2.76
N ILE A 286 -13.24 1.98 2.04
CA ILE A 286 -12.56 2.90 1.12
C ILE A 286 -11.55 3.76 1.89
N LEU A 287 -11.99 4.38 2.99
CA LEU A 287 -11.16 5.27 3.79
C LEU A 287 -10.01 4.50 4.45
N LEU A 288 -10.32 3.38 5.09
CA LEU A 288 -9.33 2.54 5.78
C LEU A 288 -8.32 1.96 4.79
N GLY A 289 -8.77 1.42 3.66
CA GLY A 289 -7.90 0.87 2.63
C GLY A 289 -6.96 1.91 2.03
N PHE A 290 -7.47 3.13 1.78
CA PHE A 290 -6.68 4.21 1.22
C PHE A 290 -5.65 4.78 2.22
N PHE A 291 -6.07 5.11 3.44
CA PHE A 291 -5.19 5.75 4.42
C PHE A 291 -4.21 4.79 5.10
N ALA A 292 -4.61 3.54 5.32
CA ALA A 292 -3.73 2.51 5.89
C ALA A 292 -2.98 1.70 4.81
N LEU A 293 -3.17 2.02 3.53
CA LEU A 293 -2.55 1.35 2.37
C LEU A 293 -2.75 -0.18 2.38
N LEU A 294 -3.90 -0.62 2.88
CA LEU A 294 -4.24 -2.03 2.98
C LEU A 294 -4.63 -2.58 1.61
N ARG A 295 -4.21 -3.82 1.32
CA ARG A 295 -4.73 -4.58 0.18
C ARG A 295 -6.17 -4.99 0.45
N THR A 296 -6.93 -5.25 -0.61
CA THR A 296 -8.33 -5.71 -0.51
C THR A 296 -8.49 -6.91 0.43
N GLY A 297 -7.60 -7.90 0.36
CA GLY A 297 -7.62 -9.05 1.26
C GLY A 297 -7.30 -8.70 2.72
N GLU A 298 -6.46 -7.69 2.95
CA GLU A 298 -6.13 -7.20 4.30
C GLU A 298 -7.31 -6.41 4.86
N CYS A 299 -7.92 -5.50 4.08
CA CYS A 299 -9.14 -4.75 4.45
C CYS A 299 -10.28 -5.67 4.94
N LEU A 300 -10.52 -6.78 4.23
CA LEU A 300 -11.60 -7.72 4.56
C LEU A 300 -11.33 -8.55 5.81
N GLN A 301 -10.09 -8.59 6.28
CA GLN A 301 -9.68 -9.36 7.45
C GLN A 301 -9.47 -8.45 8.68
N VAL A 302 -9.55 -7.12 8.52
CA VAL A 302 -9.43 -6.18 9.65
C VAL A 302 -10.54 -6.42 10.66
N THR A 303 -10.14 -6.56 11.91
CA THR A 303 -11.03 -6.64 13.05
C THR A 303 -10.83 -5.43 13.97
N ALA A 304 -11.76 -5.21 14.90
CA ALA A 304 -11.63 -4.14 15.89
C ALA A 304 -10.34 -4.22 16.73
N ARG A 305 -9.76 -5.43 16.86
CA ARG A 305 -8.53 -5.68 17.63
C ARG A 305 -7.27 -5.16 16.94
N ASP A 306 -7.34 -4.96 15.63
CA ASP A 306 -6.23 -4.46 14.82
C ASP A 306 -6.17 -2.92 14.81
N LEU A 307 -7.15 -2.26 15.44
CA LEU A 307 -7.32 -0.81 15.44
C LEU A 307 -7.03 -0.23 16.83
N LEU A 308 -6.05 0.67 16.90
CA LEU A 308 -5.78 1.49 18.08
C LEU A 308 -6.20 2.93 17.77
N ILE A 309 -7.32 3.35 18.35
CA ILE A 309 -7.90 4.68 18.10
C ILE A 309 -7.48 5.63 19.22
N GLY A 310 -6.77 6.70 18.87
CA GLY A 310 -6.50 7.84 19.75
C GLY A 310 -7.35 9.05 19.36
N GLU A 311 -7.29 10.11 20.17
CA GLU A 311 -8.13 11.31 20.00
C GLU A 311 -7.98 12.02 18.64
N LYS A 312 -6.81 11.91 17.99
CA LYS A 312 -6.49 12.61 16.73
C LYS A 312 -5.95 11.71 15.62
N SER A 313 -5.73 10.43 15.92
CA SER A 313 -5.15 9.48 14.98
C SER A 313 -5.52 8.06 15.34
N ALA A 314 -5.67 7.20 14.35
CA ALA A 314 -5.81 5.77 14.52
C ALA A 314 -4.59 5.05 13.93
N VAL A 315 -4.16 3.99 14.59
CA VAL A 315 -3.09 3.10 14.13
C VAL A 315 -3.70 1.76 13.78
N VAL A 316 -3.44 1.28 12.57
CA VAL A 316 -3.78 -0.09 12.15
C VAL A 316 -2.56 -0.96 12.37
N SER A 317 -2.62 -1.86 13.34
CA SER A 317 -1.54 -2.81 13.65
C SER A 317 -1.84 -4.16 13.00
N TRP A 318 -1.41 -4.36 11.77
CA TRP A 318 -1.53 -5.64 11.08
C TRP A 318 -0.43 -6.62 11.53
N GLN A 319 -0.64 -7.31 12.65
CA GLN A 319 0.28 -8.36 13.12
C GLN A 319 -0.11 -9.72 12.55
N GLN A 320 0.37 -10.05 11.36
CA GLN A 320 0.09 -11.37 10.80
C GLN A 320 0.90 -12.54 11.40
N LEU A 321 1.62 -12.46 12.55
CA LEU A 321 2.45 -13.63 12.95
C LEU A 321 2.88 -13.91 14.41
N ALA A 322 2.46 -13.19 15.46
CA ALA A 322 3.00 -13.45 16.81
C ALA A 322 2.03 -13.92 17.91
N ARG A 323 0.71 -13.71 17.85
CA ARG A 323 -0.15 -13.78 19.06
C ARG A 323 -1.35 -14.73 19.03
N ALA A 324 -1.50 -15.57 18.01
CA ALA A 324 -2.73 -16.36 17.81
C ALA A 324 -3.06 -17.43 18.87
N GLU A 325 -2.15 -17.82 19.77
CA GLU A 325 -2.43 -18.87 20.78
C GLU A 325 -2.43 -18.37 22.23
N ALA A 326 -1.68 -17.32 22.59
CA ALA A 326 -1.64 -16.82 23.97
C ALA A 326 -2.81 -15.88 24.30
N GLU A 327 -3.20 -15.02 23.36
CA GLU A 327 -4.31 -14.07 23.57
C GLU A 327 -5.69 -14.67 23.35
N LYS A 328 -5.79 -15.88 22.76
CA LYS A 328 -7.10 -16.52 22.53
C LYS A 328 -7.80 -16.87 23.84
N ALA A 329 -7.06 -17.16 24.90
CA ALA A 329 -7.61 -17.42 26.24
C ALA A 329 -8.08 -16.12 26.91
N GLU A 330 -7.26 -15.08 26.95
CA GLU A 330 -7.62 -13.77 27.53
C GLU A 330 -8.77 -13.08 26.76
N LEU A 331 -8.81 -13.22 25.43
CA LEU A 331 -9.88 -12.66 24.60
C LEU A 331 -11.19 -13.45 24.69
N GLN A 332 -11.14 -14.72 25.08
CA GLN A 332 -12.33 -15.50 25.39
C GLN A 332 -12.90 -15.08 26.75
N GLU A 333 -12.04 -14.87 27.74
CA GLU A 333 -12.41 -14.37 29.07
C GLU A 333 -13.00 -12.94 29.01
N LEU A 334 -12.41 -12.05 28.20
CA LEU A 334 -12.94 -10.70 27.97
C LEU A 334 -14.24 -10.70 27.15
N ALA A 335 -14.41 -11.61 26.20
CA ALA A 335 -15.65 -11.74 25.43
C ALA A 335 -16.80 -12.25 26.32
N GLU A 336 -16.52 -13.20 27.21
CA GLU A 336 -17.48 -13.69 28.20
C GLU A 336 -17.86 -12.58 29.19
N ALA A 337 -16.89 -11.78 29.66
CA ALA A 337 -17.14 -10.62 30.52
C ALA A 337 -17.98 -9.52 29.83
N LEU A 338 -17.70 -9.21 28.56
CA LEU A 338 -18.47 -8.21 27.80
C LEU A 338 -19.88 -8.71 27.50
N THR A 339 -20.04 -10.00 27.20
CA THR A 339 -21.36 -10.62 26.97
C THR A 339 -22.21 -10.55 28.24
N ALA A 340 -21.61 -10.80 29.41
CA ALA A 340 -22.29 -10.65 30.70
C ALA A 340 -22.70 -9.20 30.99
N GLN A 341 -21.86 -8.21 30.65
CA GLN A 341 -22.21 -6.78 30.81
C GLN A 341 -23.34 -6.34 29.88
N VAL A 342 -23.36 -6.82 28.63
CA VAL A 342 -24.44 -6.54 27.68
C VAL A 342 -25.75 -7.16 28.14
N GLN A 343 -25.74 -8.39 28.66
CA GLN A 343 -26.93 -9.02 29.22
C GLN A 343 -27.47 -8.26 30.44
N ALA A 344 -26.60 -7.83 31.35
CA ALA A 344 -26.99 -7.03 32.51
C ALA A 344 -27.58 -5.66 32.12
N LEU A 345 -27.06 -5.02 31.06
CA LEU A 345 -27.62 -3.78 30.52
C LEU A 345 -28.98 -4.00 29.85
N GLN A 346 -29.14 -5.12 29.12
CA GLN A 346 -30.43 -5.47 28.50
C GLN A 346 -31.51 -5.78 29.54
N GLU A 347 -31.15 -6.41 30.67
CA GLU A 347 -32.07 -6.62 31.79
C GLU A 347 -32.45 -5.31 32.49
N ARG A 348 -31.50 -4.39 32.69
CA ARG A 348 -31.79 -3.05 33.21
C ARG A 348 -32.72 -2.25 32.31
N LEU A 349 -32.45 -2.25 30.99
CA LEU A 349 -33.34 -1.59 30.03
C LEU A 349 -34.74 -2.21 30.05
N ARG A 350 -34.86 -3.54 30.13
CA ARG A 350 -36.16 -4.21 30.26
C ARG A 350 -36.89 -3.83 31.54
N SER A 351 -36.20 -3.74 32.67
CA SER A 351 -36.84 -3.32 33.93
C SER A 351 -37.29 -1.86 33.90
N GLU A 352 -36.50 -0.97 33.28
CA GLU A 352 -36.86 0.45 33.11
C GLU A 352 -38.07 0.61 32.18
N ASP A 353 -38.12 -0.13 31.06
CA ASP A 353 -39.28 -0.14 30.15
C ASP A 353 -40.55 -0.69 30.84
N GLN A 354 -40.39 -1.67 31.74
CA GLN A 354 -41.49 -2.25 32.50
C GLN A 354 -42.02 -1.27 33.55
N GLU A 355 -41.16 -0.56 34.27
CA GLU A 355 -41.55 0.49 35.22
C GLU A 355 -42.21 1.69 34.52
N VAL A 356 -41.69 2.10 33.36
CA VAL A 356 -42.28 3.19 32.55
C VAL A 356 -43.67 2.77 32.04
N SER A 357 -43.83 1.53 31.59
CA SER A 357 -45.11 0.98 31.13
C SER A 357 -46.14 0.89 32.28
N ILE A 358 -45.75 0.35 33.43
CA ILE A 358 -46.62 0.26 34.63
C ILE A 358 -47.02 1.66 35.10
N GLY A 359 -46.08 2.61 35.15
CA GLY A 359 -46.35 4.00 35.51
C GLY A 359 -47.20 4.77 34.49
N ALA A 360 -47.19 4.37 33.21
CA ALA A 360 -48.09 4.92 32.20
C ALA A 360 -49.51 4.37 32.34
N VAL A 361 -49.66 3.07 32.63
CA VAL A 361 -50.97 2.43 32.86
C VAL A 361 -51.65 3.00 34.11
N ALA A 362 -50.92 3.13 35.23
CA ALA A 362 -51.46 3.72 36.47
C ALA A 362 -51.97 5.16 36.28
N ARG A 363 -51.22 5.99 35.53
CA ARG A 363 -51.65 7.36 35.19
C ARG A 363 -52.88 7.39 34.29
N CYS A 364 -53.01 6.42 33.39
CA CYS A 364 -54.17 6.31 32.51
C CYS A 364 -55.43 5.90 33.31
N GLU A 365 -55.29 4.99 34.28
CA GLU A 365 -56.37 4.60 35.19
C GLU A 365 -56.83 5.75 36.09
N ASP A 366 -55.88 6.53 36.66
CA ASP A 366 -56.19 7.70 37.48
C ASP A 366 -56.91 8.80 36.67
N LEU A 367 -56.45 9.07 35.44
CA LEU A 367 -57.12 10.02 34.54
C LEU A 367 -58.53 9.55 34.16
N THR A 368 -58.73 8.25 33.99
CA THR A 368 -60.06 7.67 33.70
C THR A 368 -61.00 7.81 34.90
N ARG A 369 -60.48 7.66 36.12
CA ARG A 369 -61.23 7.84 37.37
C ARG A 369 -61.62 9.29 37.62
N GLN A 370 -60.68 10.23 37.43
CA GLN A 370 -60.94 11.67 37.52
C GLN A 370 -61.96 12.12 36.48
N LYS A 371 -61.91 11.58 35.26
CA LYS A 371 -62.91 11.85 34.22
C LYS A 371 -64.30 11.37 34.64
N ALA A 372 -64.43 10.18 35.24
CA ALA A 372 -65.70 9.64 35.72
C ALA A 372 -66.28 10.44 36.89
N GLU A 373 -65.44 11.01 37.75
CA GLU A 373 -65.85 11.90 38.85
C GLU A 373 -66.36 13.25 38.31
N LEU A 374 -65.65 13.85 37.35
CA LEU A 374 -66.07 15.08 36.67
C LEU A 374 -67.37 14.90 35.87
N GLU A 375 -67.56 13.73 35.23
CA GLU A 375 -68.80 13.39 34.53
C GLU A 375 -69.99 13.24 35.49
N LYS A 376 -69.78 12.68 36.69
CA LYS A 376 -70.79 12.64 37.76
C LYS A 376 -71.20 14.04 38.24
N ASP A 377 -70.24 14.93 38.42
CA ASP A 377 -70.51 16.30 38.87
C ASP A 377 -71.20 17.13 37.77
N SER A 378 -70.86 16.91 36.50
CA SER A 378 -71.55 17.54 35.36
C SER A 378 -72.96 16.99 35.12
N GLY A 379 -73.20 15.71 35.42
CA GLY A 379 -74.53 15.07 35.36
C GLY A 379 -75.48 15.55 36.46
N ALA A 380 -74.97 15.92 37.64
CA ALA A 380 -75.77 16.49 38.73
C ALA A 380 -76.24 17.93 38.43
N ALA A 381 -75.45 18.71 37.67
CA ALA A 381 -75.81 20.05 37.24
C ALA A 381 -76.90 20.08 36.13
N GLY A 382 -77.10 18.98 35.39
CA GLY A 382 -78.12 18.85 34.34
C GLY A 382 -79.52 18.47 34.83
N ALA A 383 -79.67 18.08 36.10
CA ALA A 383 -80.94 17.63 36.69
C ALA A 383 -81.71 18.72 37.48
N VAL A 384 -81.22 19.97 37.48
CA VAL A 384 -81.86 21.13 38.17
C VAL A 384 -82.54 22.10 37.18
N LEU A 385 -82.62 21.78 35.88
CA LEU A 385 -83.28 22.62 34.86
C LEU A 385 -84.22 21.87 33.91
N ARG A 386 -85.00 20.90 34.41
CA ARG A 386 -86.25 20.46 33.77
C ARG A 386 -87.35 20.18 34.78
#